data_AF-A0A841TY98-F1
#
_entry.id   AF-A0A841TY98-F1
#
_cell.length_a   1.000
_cell.length_b   1.000
_cell.length_c   1.000
_cell.angle_alpha   90.00
_cell.angle_beta   90.00
_cell.angle_gamma   90.00
#
_symmetry.space_group_name_H-M   'P 1'
#
loop_
_entity.id
_entity.type
_entity.pdbx_description
1 polymer ?
#
loop_
_entity_poly.entity_id
_entity_poly.type
_entity_poly.pdbx_seq_one_letter_code
_entity_poly.pdbx_strand_id
1 'polypeptide(L)' 'MSGIGATGFLLIVIVALLLFGPNKLPELGKAFGRTLREFKKGANGILEEQPEPAPRRVEVSAAEAEQPKAERRLPE' A
#
# COMPACT_ATOMS: atom_id res chain seq x y z
N MET A 1 20.23 12.12 25.52
CA MET A 1 20.15 13.05 24.37
C MET A 1 18.87 12.71 23.61
N SER A 2 17.73 13.19 24.11
CA SER A 2 16.42 12.89 23.51
C SER A 2 16.28 13.75 22.26
N GLY A 3 16.60 13.12 21.13
CA GLY A 3 16.67 13.76 19.83
C GLY A 3 15.35 14.38 19.42
N ILE A 4 15.49 15.31 18.47
CA ILE A 4 14.47 15.94 17.63
C ILE A 4 13.74 14.84 16.85
N GLY A 5 12.97 14.01 17.56
CA GLY A 5 12.21 12.90 16.99
C GLY A 5 10.89 13.40 16.42
N ALA A 6 9.83 12.60 16.61
CA ALA A 6 8.48 12.93 16.14
C ALA A 6 8.02 14.34 16.53
N THR A 7 8.39 14.83 17.71
CA THR A 7 8.05 16.19 18.18
C THR A 7 8.64 17.29 17.32
N GLY A 8 9.89 17.13 16.85
CA GLY A 8 10.54 18.11 15.98
C GLY A 8 9.91 18.15 14.59
N PHE A 9 9.60 16.97 14.05
CA PHE A 9 8.87 16.87 12.78
C PHE A 9 7.48 17.52 12.87
N LEU A 10 6.77 17.33 13.99
CA LEU A 10 5.45 17.94 14.20
C LEU A 10 5.52 19.47 14.19
N LEU A 11 6.54 20.06 14.81
CA LEU A 11 6.76 21.52 14.77
C LEU A 11 6.97 22.03 13.34
N ILE A 12 7.78 21.34 12.54
CA ILE A 12 8.02 21.70 11.13
C ILE A 12 6.71 21.62 10.34
N VAL A 13 5.92 20.57 10.54
CA VAL A 13 4.62 20.41 9.89
C VAL A 13 3.69 21.55 10.28
N ILE A 14 3.60 21.92 11.56
CA ILE A 14 2.76 23.05 12.00
C ILE A 14 3.17 24.35 11.32
N VAL A 15 4.47 24.66 11.28
CA VAL A 15 4.97 25.86 10.60
C VAL A 15 4.64 25.83 9.11
N ALA A 16 4.87 24.70 8.44
CA ALA A 16 4.52 24.53 7.03
C ALA A 16 3.00 24.67 6.78
N LEU A 17 2.16 24.16 7.69
CA LEU A 17 0.71 24.31 7.62
C LEU A 17 0.27 25.76 7.82
N LEU A 18 0.98 26.57 8.60
CA LEU A 18 0.70 28.00 8.74
C LEU A 18 1.06 28.78 7.48
N LEU A 19 2.18 28.44 6.82
CA LEU A 19 2.62 29.08 5.57
C LEU A 19 1.77 28.68 4.36
N PHE A 20 1.54 27.39 4.18
CA PHE A 20 0.85 26.85 3.01
C PHE A 20 -0.64 26.60 3.24
N GLY A 21 -1.07 26.44 4.49
CA GLY A 21 -2.45 26.07 4.84
C GLY A 21 -2.68 24.55 4.87
N PRO A 22 -3.52 24.03 5.79
CA PRO A 22 -3.80 22.60 5.91
C PRO A 22 -4.55 22.00 4.72
N ASN A 23 -5.22 22.84 3.92
CA ASN A 23 -5.94 22.38 2.73
C ASN A 23 -5.00 22.19 1.52
N LYS A 24 -3.82 22.83 1.50
CA LYS A 24 -2.91 22.79 0.34
C LYS A 24 -2.06 21.54 0.27
N LEU A 25 -1.56 21.04 1.40
CA LEU A 25 -0.84 19.76 1.43
C LEU A 25 -1.64 18.56 0.88
N PRO A 26 -2.91 18.32 1.27
CA PRO A 26 -3.70 17.23 0.71
C PRO A 26 -4.10 17.47 -0.75
N GLU A 27 -4.30 18.72 -1.16
CA GLU A 27 -4.58 19.09 -2.55
C GLU A 27 -3.37 18.77 -3.46
N LEU A 28 -2.17 19.18 -3.04
CA LEU A 28 -0.90 18.86 -3.72
C LEU A 28 -0.64 17.35 -3.73
N GLY A 29 -0.88 16.66 -2.61
CA GLY A 29 -0.73 15.21 -2.52
C GLY A 29 -1.67 14.45 -3.47
N LYS A 30 -2.92 14.91 -3.64
CA LYS A 30 -3.86 14.34 -4.62
C LYS A 30 -3.39 14.57 -6.05
N ALA A 31 -2.91 15.76 -6.38
CA ALA A 31 -2.39 16.08 -7.70
C ALA A 31 -1.15 15.24 -8.03
N PHE A 32 -0.16 15.25 -7.14
CA PHE A 32 1.07 14.47 -7.28
C PHE A 32 0.80 12.97 -7.29
N GLY A 33 -0.11 12.49 -6.45
CA GLY A 33 -0.50 11.08 -6.40
C GLY A 33 -1.14 10.57 -7.69
N ARG A 34 -1.94 11.40 -8.38
CA ARG A 34 -2.45 11.06 -9.71
C ARG A 34 -1.31 10.95 -10.73
N THR A 35 -0.38 11.91 -10.74
CA THR A 35 0.81 11.85 -11.61
C THR A 35 1.63 10.60 -11.34
N LEU A 36 1.92 10.28 -10.08
CA LEU A 36 2.71 9.11 -9.70
C LEU A 36 1.98 7.80 -10.03
N ARG A 37 0.64 7.78 -9.95
CA ARG A 37 -0.19 6.64 -10.35
C ARG A 37 -0.11 6.37 -11.84
N GLU A 38 -0.25 7.40 -12.67
CA GLU A 38 -0.13 7.27 -14.13
C GLU A 38 1.31 6.94 -14.54
N PHE A 39 2.31 7.57 -13.89
CA PHE A 39 3.72 7.24 -14.09
C PHE A 39 4.01 5.77 -13.76
N LYS A 40 3.51 5.26 -12.62
CA LYS A 40 3.67 3.85 -12.24
C LYS A 40 3.04 2.90 -13.27
N LYS A 41 1.85 3.23 -13.79
CA LYS A 41 1.19 2.40 -14.82
C LYS A 41 2.02 2.36 -16.10
N GLY A 42 2.50 3.51 -16.57
CA GLY A 42 3.36 3.59 -17.75
C GLY A 42 4.69 2.86 -17.55
N ALA A 43 5.33 3.06 -16.40
CA ALA A 43 6.58 2.39 -16.03
C ALA A 43 6.42 0.87 -15.93
N ASN A 44 5.31 0.38 -15.35
CA ASN A 44 5.02 -1.05 -15.26
C ASN A 44 4.76 -1.67 -16.64
N GLY A 45 4.05 -0.98 -17.53
CA GLY A 45 3.81 -1.48 -18.90
C GLY A 45 5.09 -1.62 -19.73
N ILE A 46 6.11 -0.78 -19.46
CA ILE A 46 7.44 -0.90 -20.06
C ILE A 46 8.25 -2.04 -19.42
N LEU A 47 8.06 -2.28 -18.12
CA LEU A 47 8.75 -3.37 -17.40
C LEU A 47 8.18 -4.75 -17.77
N GLU A 48 6.89 -4.84 -18.10
CA GLU A 48 6.19 -6.06 -18.52
C GLU A 48 6.58 -6.55 -19.93
N GLU A 49 7.26 -5.74 -20.76
CA GLU A 49 7.88 -6.20 -22.02
C GLU A 49 9.10 -7.12 -21.79
N GLN A 50 9.57 -7.24 -20.55
CA GLN A 50 10.50 -8.29 -20.12
C GLN A 50 9.69 -9.38 -19.37
N PRO A 51 9.75 -10.66 -19.78
CA PRO A 51 8.91 -11.70 -19.22
C PRO A 51 9.39 -12.08 -17.82
N GLU A 52 8.91 -11.34 -16.81
CA GLU A 52 9.05 -11.70 -15.40
C GLU A 52 7.72 -12.29 -14.87
N PRO A 53 7.75 -13.47 -14.22
CA PRO A 53 6.55 -14.14 -13.75
C PRO A 53 5.93 -13.38 -12.58
N ALA A 54 4.72 -12.86 -12.77
CA ALA A 54 3.98 -12.15 -11.72
C ALA A 54 3.81 -13.02 -10.46
N PRO A 55 4.12 -12.51 -9.25
CA PRO A 55 3.77 -13.20 -8.02
C PRO A 55 2.24 -13.18 -7.91
N ARG A 56 1.68 -14.38 -8.02
CA ARG A 56 0.28 -14.72 -7.76
C ARG A 56 -0.15 -14.04 -6.46
N ARG A 57 -1.10 -13.12 -6.56
CA ARG A 57 -1.81 -12.53 -5.41
C ARG A 57 -2.29 -13.68 -4.54
N VAL A 58 -1.67 -13.88 -3.39
CA VAL A 58 -2.18 -14.80 -2.38
C VAL A 58 -3.47 -14.17 -1.89
N GLU A 59 -4.60 -14.69 -2.37
CA GLU A 59 -5.90 -14.51 -1.75
C GLU A 59 -5.86 -15.20 -0.38
N VAL A 60 -5.27 -14.54 0.61
CA VAL A 60 -5.52 -14.87 2.01
C VAL A 60 -6.73 -14.05 2.45
N SER A 61 -7.94 -14.53 2.17
CA SER A 61 -9.08 -14.25 3.02
C SER A 61 -10.26 -15.18 2.72
N ALA A 62 -10.60 -16.01 3.71
CA ALA A 62 -11.89 -16.65 3.92
C ALA A 62 -12.25 -17.91 3.11
N ALA A 63 -11.34 -18.89 3.03
CA ALA A 63 -11.73 -20.29 2.80
C ALA A 63 -10.91 -21.28 3.66
N GLU A 64 -10.44 -20.85 4.83
CA GLU A 64 -9.93 -21.75 5.87
C GLU A 64 -10.98 -21.85 6.99
N ALA A 65 -12.01 -22.65 6.69
CA ALA A 65 -12.86 -23.32 7.66
C ALA A 65 -13.10 -24.76 7.17
N GLU A 66 -11.99 -25.43 6.85
CA GLU A 66 -11.86 -26.89 6.93
C GLU A 66 -11.18 -27.13 8.29
N GLN A 67 -11.56 -28.04 9.18
CA GLN A 67 -11.94 -29.46 9.07
C GLN A 67 -12.72 -29.83 10.37
N PRO A 68 -13.18 -31.08 10.67
CA PRO A 68 -12.94 -32.38 10.02
C PRO A 68 -14.12 -33.38 10.07
N LYS A 69 -14.51 -34.01 8.94
CA LYS A 69 -15.16 -35.33 9.01
C LYS A 69 -15.08 -36.11 7.70
N ALA A 70 -13.88 -36.49 7.33
CA ALA A 70 -13.64 -37.52 6.31
C ALA A 70 -12.83 -38.68 6.92
N GLU A 71 -13.23 -39.16 8.10
CA GLU A 71 -12.75 -40.42 8.67
C GLU A 71 -13.94 -41.39 8.75
N ARG A 72 -14.30 -41.98 7.60
CA ARG A 72 -15.05 -43.25 7.44
C ARG A 72 -15.28 -43.51 5.95
N ARG A 73 -14.18 -43.70 5.23
CA ARG A 73 -14.16 -44.76 4.21
C ARG A 73 -13.93 -46.04 4.99
N LEU A 74 -14.78 -47.04 4.85
CA LEU A 74 -14.36 -48.35 4.37
C LEU A 74 -15.59 -49.22 4.06
N PRO A 75 -15.45 -50.10 3.07
CA PRO A 75 -16.50 -50.90 2.44
C PRO A 75 -16.82 -52.15 3.26
N GLU A 76 -18.05 -52.63 3.13
CA GLU A 76 -18.43 -54.04 3.21
C GLU A 76 -19.40 -54.31 2.05
#